data_AF-A0A3Q0IZJ3-F1
#
_entry.id   AF-A0A3Q0IZJ3-F1
#
_cell.length_a   1.000
_cell.length_b   1.000
_cell.length_c   1.000
_cell.angle_alpha   90.00
_cell.angle_beta   90.00
_cell.angle_gamma   90.00
#
_symmetry.space_group_name_H-M   'P 1'
#
loop_
_entity.id
_entity.type
_entity.pdbx_description
1 polymer ?
#
loop_
_entity_poly.entity_id
_entity_poly.type
_entity_poly.pdbx_seq_one_letter_code
_entity_poly.pdbx_strand_id
1 'polypeptide(L)'
;MIVPLVLLSAALAVSAAPYQEELIASVKENAADLLLWEPGMNFHPDATPEDFTHLIGNYSIEPRLAAHKKKSNCEAVCYGHEDNKNVPETFDARKKWPQCESIGKVQDQGDCKADYVSMMEWI
;
A
#
# COMPACT_ATOMS: atom_id res chain seq x y z
N MET A 1 58.27 5.11 13.65
CA MET A 1 57.16 5.83 12.99
C MET A 1 56.01 4.85 12.83
N ILE A 2 54.93 5.04 13.58
CA ILE A 2 53.79 4.12 13.65
C ILE A 2 52.73 4.68 12.68
N VAL A 3 52.37 3.93 11.64
CA VAL A 3 51.28 4.28 10.73
C VAL A 3 49.97 3.92 11.43
N PRO A 4 49.01 4.85 11.64
CA PRO A 4 47.76 4.48 12.27
C PRO A 4 46.90 3.73 11.26
N LEU A 5 46.53 2.50 11.62
CA LEU A 5 45.55 1.70 10.91
C LEU A 5 44.18 2.38 11.08
N VAL A 6 43.74 3.13 10.08
CA VAL A 6 42.37 3.66 10.03
C VAL A 6 41.44 2.47 9.78
N LEU A 7 40.82 1.96 10.85
CA LEU A 7 39.72 1.01 10.74
C LEU A 7 38.52 1.76 10.14
N LEU A 8 38.36 1.64 8.83
CA LEU A 8 37.15 2.05 8.13
C LEU A 8 36.05 1.05 8.55
N SER A 9 35.28 1.37 9.57
CA SER A 9 34.05 0.64 9.86
C SER A 9 33.06 0.94 8.75
N ALA A 10 33.05 0.14 7.69
CA ALA A 10 31.96 0.15 6.74
C ALA A 10 30.72 -0.33 7.49
N ALA A 11 29.85 0.60 7.88
CA ALA A 11 28.48 0.25 8.24
C ALA A 11 27.87 -0.35 6.97
N LEU A 12 27.71 -1.67 6.94
CA LEU A 12 26.89 -2.33 5.93
C LEU A 12 25.47 -1.82 6.16
N ALA A 13 25.05 -0.84 5.36
CA ALA A 13 23.64 -0.48 5.28
C ALA A 13 22.90 -1.74 4.85
N VAL A 14 22.00 -2.24 5.71
CA VAL A 14 21.12 -3.36 5.37
C VAL A 14 20.13 -2.83 4.35
N SER A 15 20.37 -3.12 3.07
CA SER A 15 19.46 -2.78 1.98
C SER A 15 18.39 -3.85 1.80
N ALA A 16 17.23 -3.46 1.26
CA ALA A 16 16.09 -4.35 1.01
C ALA A 16 16.13 -5.01 -0.38
N ALA A 17 17.03 -4.60 -1.27
CA ALA A 17 17.25 -5.26 -2.56
C ALA A 17 17.35 -6.79 -2.46
N PRO A 18 18.24 -7.38 -1.62
CA PRO A 18 18.35 -8.85 -1.53
C PRO A 18 17.04 -9.50 -1.06
N TYR A 19 16.28 -8.81 -0.19
CA TYR A 19 15.00 -9.31 0.30
C TYR A 19 13.92 -9.33 -0.80
N GLN A 20 13.83 -8.27 -1.61
CA GLN A 20 12.88 -8.20 -2.72
C GLN A 20 13.17 -9.26 -3.78
N GLU A 21 14.45 -9.44 -4.15
CA GLU A 21 14.86 -10.45 -5.13
C GLU A 21 14.53 -11.87 -4.65
N GLU A 22 14.86 -12.19 -3.39
CA GLU A 22 14.53 -13.48 -2.78
C GLU A 22 13.02 -13.73 -2.74
N LEU A 23 12.24 -12.72 -2.36
CA LEU A 23 10.78 -12.83 -2.31
C LEU A 23 10.18 -13.04 -3.70
N ILE A 24 10.62 -12.28 -4.71
CA ILE A 24 10.15 -12.43 -6.10
C ILE A 24 10.49 -13.82 -6.62
N ALA A 25 11.71 -14.29 -6.39
CA ALA A 25 12.14 -15.63 -6.80
C ALA A 25 11.28 -16.71 -6.12
N SER A 26 11.08 -16.60 -4.80
CA SER A 26 10.26 -17.54 -4.03
C SER A 26 8.81 -17.58 -4.51
N VAL A 27 8.20 -16.43 -4.80
CA VAL A 27 6.82 -16.37 -5.32
C VAL A 27 6.74 -17.01 -6.71
N LYS A 28 7.70 -16.73 -7.59
CA LYS A 28 7.74 -17.34 -8.93
C LYS A 28 7.95 -18.86 -8.85
N GLU A 29 8.82 -19.34 -7.96
CA GLU A 29 9.08 -20.77 -7.83
C GLU A 29 7.89 -21.54 -7.24
N ASN A 30 7.27 -21.01 -6.18
CA ASN A 30 6.28 -21.74 -5.40
C ASN A 30 4.83 -21.56 -5.87
N ALA A 31 4.56 -20.55 -6.71
CA ALA A 31 3.21 -20.20 -7.11
C ALA A 31 3.04 -19.87 -8.60
N ALA A 32 4.06 -20.04 -9.46
CA ALA A 32 4.01 -19.63 -10.88
C ALA A 32 2.69 -19.97 -11.60
N ASP A 33 2.20 -21.21 -11.47
CA ASP A 33 1.01 -21.68 -12.18
C ASP A 33 -0.32 -21.16 -11.58
N LEU A 34 -0.28 -20.52 -10.41
CA LEU A 34 -1.44 -19.95 -9.71
C LEU A 34 -1.50 -18.43 -9.80
N LEU A 35 -0.47 -17.78 -10.32
CA LEU A 35 -0.38 -16.32 -10.36
C LEU A 35 -1.18 -15.76 -11.55
N LEU A 36 -2.14 -14.89 -11.24
CA LEU A 36 -2.83 -14.05 -12.24
C LEU A 36 -2.12 -12.71 -12.48
N TRP A 37 -0.95 -12.52 -11.85
CA TRP A 37 -0.18 -11.28 -11.83
C TRP A 37 1.33 -11.60 -11.85
N GLU A 38 2.15 -10.66 -12.31
CA GLU A 38 3.60 -10.86 -12.35
C GLU A 38 4.29 -10.09 -11.20
N PRO A 39 5.08 -10.75 -10.33
CA PRO A 39 5.87 -10.06 -9.32
C PRO A 39 7.12 -9.41 -9.92
N GLY A 40 7.41 -8.18 -9.47
CA GLY A 40 8.57 -7.39 -9.87
C GLY A 40 9.04 -6.45 -8.77
N MET A 41 10.20 -5.80 -8.99
CA MET A 41 10.76 -4.83 -8.06
C MET A 41 9.99 -3.49 -8.14
N ASN A 42 9.39 -3.07 -7.02
CA ASN A 42 8.67 -1.79 -6.93
C ASN A 42 9.42 -0.72 -6.12
N PHE A 43 10.30 -1.13 -5.20
CA PHE A 43 11.06 -0.22 -4.34
C PHE A 43 12.51 -0.13 -4.81
N HIS A 44 13.14 1.03 -4.53
CA HIS A 44 14.54 1.25 -4.86
C HIS A 44 15.43 0.25 -4.12
N PRO A 45 16.53 -0.25 -4.73
CA PRO A 45 17.43 -1.21 -4.08
C PRO A 45 17.96 -0.77 -2.72
N ASP A 46 18.10 0.55 -2.52
CA ASP A 46 18.59 1.16 -1.27
C ASP A 46 17.52 1.33 -0.19
N ALA A 47 16.26 0.97 -0.47
CA ALA A 47 15.22 0.99 0.54
C ALA A 47 15.62 0.10 1.72
N THR A 48 15.23 0.49 2.92
CA THR A 48 15.49 -0.25 4.15
C THR A 48 14.19 -0.89 4.64
N PRO A 49 14.26 -1.95 5.46
CA PRO A 49 13.07 -2.50 6.12
C PRO A 49 12.22 -1.46 6.86
N GLU A 50 12.83 -0.39 7.39
CA GLU A 50 12.14 0.70 8.10
C GLU A 50 11.25 1.51 7.17
N ASP A 51 11.70 1.81 5.95
CA ASP A 51 10.95 2.57 4.94
C ASP A 51 9.59 1.92 4.64
N PHE A 52 9.54 0.58 4.60
CA PHE A 52 8.29 -0.16 4.40
C PHE A 52 7.31 0.00 5.58
N THR A 53 7.83 0.20 6.79
CA THR A 53 6.97 0.40 7.98
C THR A 53 6.28 1.76 7.95
N HIS A 54 6.81 2.72 7.22
CA HIS A 54 6.23 4.05 7.05
C HIS A 54 5.09 4.07 6.01
N LEU A 55 4.97 3.04 5.16
CA LEU A 55 3.89 2.94 4.19
C LEU A 55 2.53 2.56 4.83
N ILE A 56 2.55 1.84 5.95
CA ILE A 56 1.35 1.29 6.60
C ILE A 56 1.07 2.07 7.89
N GLY A 57 0.15 3.04 7.81
CA GLY A 57 -0.29 3.90 8.92
C GLY A 57 -1.66 3.57 9.49
N ASN A 58 -2.40 2.62 8.88
CA ASN A 58 -3.59 2.10 9.54
C ASN A 58 -3.21 1.36 10.83
N TYR A 59 -3.83 1.74 11.94
CA TYR A 59 -3.68 1.04 13.22
C TYR A 59 -4.82 0.04 13.35
N SER A 60 -4.53 -1.20 13.76
CA SER A 60 -5.55 -2.23 13.99
C SER A 60 -6.65 -1.67 14.89
N ILE A 61 -7.86 -1.62 14.32
CA ILE A 61 -9.01 -0.98 14.94
C ILE A 61 -9.63 -1.90 15.98
N GLU A 62 -9.13 -3.11 16.27
CA GLU A 62 -9.71 -4.08 17.22
C GLU A 62 -10.27 -3.44 18.53
N PRO A 63 -9.53 -2.59 19.28
CA PRO A 63 -10.09 -1.93 20.47
C PRO A 63 -11.01 -0.73 20.14
N ARG A 64 -10.75 -0.03 19.03
CA ARG A 64 -11.55 1.13 18.57
C ARG A 64 -12.87 0.70 17.93
N LEU A 65 -12.95 -0.45 17.25
CA LEU A 65 -14.13 -1.00 16.61
C LEU A 65 -15.11 -1.47 17.68
N ALA A 66 -14.58 -2.07 18.76
CA ALA A 66 -15.36 -2.39 19.95
C ALA A 66 -15.96 -1.13 20.61
N ALA A 67 -15.23 0.00 20.62
CA ALA A 67 -15.71 1.28 21.12
C ALA A 67 -16.67 2.01 20.14
N HIS A 68 -16.46 1.87 18.82
CA HIS A 68 -17.27 2.46 17.75
C HIS A 68 -18.48 1.62 17.33
N LYS A 69 -18.65 0.40 17.88
CA LYS A 69 -19.94 -0.33 17.85
C LYS A 69 -21.10 0.52 18.38
N LYS A 70 -20.81 1.56 19.16
CA LYS A 70 -21.79 2.59 19.53
C LYS A 70 -21.95 3.58 18.37
N LYS A 71 -22.77 3.19 17.39
CA LYS A 71 -23.44 4.07 16.43
C LYS A 71 -22.51 4.95 15.58
N SER A 72 -21.82 4.38 14.59
CA SER A 72 -21.82 5.10 13.32
C SER A 72 -23.24 5.00 12.76
N ASN A 73 -24.03 6.07 12.90
CA ASN A 73 -25.33 6.19 12.25
C ASN A 73 -25.22 6.28 10.71
N CYS A 74 -24.00 6.11 10.17
CA CYS A 74 -23.76 5.84 8.76
C CYS A 74 -24.18 4.40 8.46
N GLU A 75 -25.47 4.11 8.65
CA GLU A 75 -26.09 3.08 7.82
C GLU A 75 -25.85 3.57 6.39
N ALA A 76 -25.20 2.76 5.56
CA ALA A 76 -25.08 3.07 4.15
C ALA A 76 -26.52 3.24 3.65
N VAL A 77 -26.96 4.48 3.46
CA VAL A 77 -28.32 4.75 2.99
C VAL A 77 -28.32 4.40 1.51
N CYS A 78 -28.62 3.14 1.23
CA CYS A 78 -28.83 2.63 -0.11
C CYS A 78 -30.15 3.22 -0.63
N TYR A 79 -30.10 4.42 -1.20
CA TYR A 79 -31.27 5.00 -1.87
C TYR A 79 -31.59 4.20 -3.13
N GLY A 80 -32.73 3.53 -3.16
CA GLY A 80 -33.37 3.07 -4.40
C GLY A 80 -32.80 1.82 -5.08
N HIS A 81 -32.23 0.87 -4.33
CA HIS A 81 -31.81 -0.42 -4.89
C HIS A 81 -33.00 -1.40 -5.02
N GLU A 82 -33.99 -1.06 -5.85
CA GLU A 82 -34.87 -2.09 -6.40
C GLU A 82 -34.06 -2.85 -7.45
N ASP A 83 -33.49 -3.96 -6.97
CA ASP A 83 -32.74 -4.98 -7.70
C ASP A 83 -31.34 -4.57 -8.20
N ASN A 84 -30.31 -5.37 -7.84
CA ASN A 84 -28.96 -5.36 -8.42
C ASN A 84 -28.91 -5.59 -9.96
N LYS A 85 -30.05 -5.49 -10.65
CA LYS A 85 -30.23 -5.79 -12.08
C LYS A 85 -29.51 -4.81 -13.02
N ASN A 86 -29.07 -3.65 -12.52
CA ASN A 86 -28.46 -2.60 -13.33
C ASN A 86 -26.96 -2.34 -13.06
N VAL A 87 -26.30 -3.21 -12.28
CA VAL A 87 -24.84 -3.13 -12.09
C VAL A 87 -24.15 -3.71 -13.33
N PRO A 88 -23.26 -2.96 -14.00
CA PRO A 88 -22.57 -3.47 -15.18
C PRO A 88 -21.53 -4.54 -14.81
N GLU A 89 -21.22 -5.43 -15.75
CA GLU A 89 -20.18 -6.46 -15.58
C GLU A 89 -18.79 -5.85 -15.32
N THR A 90 -18.52 -4.67 -15.89
CA THR A 90 -17.29 -3.91 -15.63
C THR A 90 -17.61 -2.45 -15.31
N PHE A 91 -16.85 -1.85 -14.40
CA PHE A 91 -17.01 -0.46 -14.00
C PHE A 91 -15.65 0.20 -13.77
N ASP A 92 -15.48 1.42 -14.30
CA ASP A 92 -14.31 2.26 -14.07
C ASP A 92 -14.79 3.69 -13.82
N ALA A 93 -14.57 4.18 -12.59
CA ALA A 93 -15.01 5.51 -12.18
C ALA A 93 -14.42 6.63 -13.05
N ARG A 94 -13.19 6.46 -13.54
CA ARG A 94 -12.52 7.44 -14.42
C ARG A 94 -13.23 7.58 -15.75
N LYS A 95 -13.81 6.49 -16.27
CA LYS A 95 -14.60 6.49 -17.50
C LYS A 95 -16.01 7.03 -17.29
N LYS A 96 -16.59 6.78 -16.11
CA LYS A 96 -17.96 7.22 -15.78
C LYS A 96 -18.05 8.73 -15.51
N TRP A 97 -17.03 9.29 -14.86
CA TRP A 97 -16.94 10.71 -14.52
C TRP A 97 -15.63 11.32 -15.04
N PRO A 98 -15.44 11.40 -16.36
CA PRO A 98 -14.20 11.87 -16.96
C PRO A 98 -13.88 13.34 -16.64
N GLN A 99 -14.89 14.15 -16.29
CA GLN A 99 -14.73 15.53 -15.86
C GLN A 99 -14.11 15.66 -14.44
N CYS A 100 -14.08 14.58 -13.67
CA CYS A 100 -13.54 14.56 -12.31
C CYS A 100 -12.08 14.08 -12.35
N GLU A 101 -11.16 14.99 -12.65
CA GLU A 101 -9.73 14.69 -12.78
C GLU A 101 -9.12 14.03 -11.53
N SER A 102 -9.66 14.35 -10.34
CA SER A 102 -9.22 13.78 -9.06
C SER A 102 -9.32 12.25 -9.00
N ILE A 103 -10.29 11.64 -9.69
CA ILE A 103 -10.51 10.17 -9.68
C ILE A 103 -9.34 9.44 -10.34
N GLY A 104 -8.68 10.08 -11.32
CA GLY A 104 -7.52 9.50 -12.02
C GLY A 104 -6.18 9.79 -11.35
N LYS A 105 -6.15 10.60 -10.30
CA LYS A 105 -4.91 11.08 -9.68
C LYS A 105 -4.36 10.05 -8.69
N VAL A 106 -3.11 9.64 -8.90
CA VAL A 106 -2.34 8.84 -7.92
C VAL A 106 -1.60 9.81 -6.99
N GLN A 107 -1.80 9.66 -5.68
CA GLN A 107 -1.13 10.48 -4.66
C GLN A 107 0.11 9.77 -4.10
N ASP A 108 1.06 10.56 -3.61
CA ASP A 108 2.23 10.08 -2.88
C ASP A 108 2.10 10.48 -1.40
N GLN A 109 2.10 9.48 -0.50
CA GLN A 109 2.04 9.70 0.94
C GLN A 109 3.40 10.10 1.55
N GLY A 110 4.49 9.93 0.79
CA GLY A 110 5.86 10.15 1.24
C GLY A 110 6.31 9.17 2.33
N ASP A 111 7.39 9.54 3.01
CA ASP A 111 7.94 8.80 4.16
C ASP A 111 7.13 9.07 5.44
N CYS A 112 5.83 8.78 5.38
CA CYS A 112 4.88 9.06 6.45
C CYS A 112 3.77 8.01 6.49
N LYS A 113 3.38 7.63 7.71
CA LYS A 113 2.26 6.73 8.03
C LYS A 113 0.89 7.42 7.83
N ALA A 114 0.67 7.99 6.64
CA ALA A 114 -0.47 8.85 6.33
C ALA A 114 -1.45 8.25 5.31
N ASP A 115 -1.30 6.98 4.93
CA ASP A 115 -2.20 6.26 4.01
C ASP A 115 -3.68 6.46 4.38
N TYR A 116 -4.03 6.39 5.66
CA TYR A 116 -5.40 6.57 6.15
C TYR A 116 -5.98 7.98 5.90
N VAL A 117 -5.14 9.01 5.84
CA VAL A 117 -5.55 10.40 5.53
C VAL A 117 -5.58 10.61 4.02
N SER A 118 -4.59 10.10 3.30
CA SER A 118 -4.49 10.21 1.84
C SER A 118 -5.69 9.58 1.13
N MET A 119 -6.35 8.60 1.77
CA MET A 119 -7.62 7.99 1.30
C MET A 119 -8.85 8.91 1.48
N MET A 120 -8.81 9.89 2.39
CA MET A 120 -9.96 10.73 2.76
C MET A 120 -9.99 12.11 2.09
N GLU A 121 -8.91 12.54 1.42
CA GLU A 121 -8.77 13.90 0.88
C GLU A 121 -9.70 14.26 -0.31
N TRP A 122 -10.61 13.37 -0.74
CA TRP A 122 -11.39 13.55 -1.98
C TRP A 122 -12.91 13.31 -1.87
N ILE A 123 -13.48 13.39 -0.66
CA ILE A 123 -14.94 13.50 -0.45
C ILE A 123 -15.25 14.90 0.05
#